data_AF-A0A1X4NQ81-F1
#
_entry.id   AF-A0A1X4NQ81-F1
#
_cell.length_a   1.000
_cell.length_b   1.000
_cell.length_c   1.000
_cell.angle_alpha   90.00
_cell.angle_beta   90.00
_cell.angle_gamma   90.00
#
_symmetry.space_group_name_H-M   'P 1'
#
loop_
_entity.id
_entity.type
_entity.pdbx_description
1 polymer ?
#
loop_
_entity_poly.entity_id
_entity_poly.type
_entity_poly.pdbx_seq_one_letter_code
_entity_poly.pdbx_strand_id
1 'polypeptide(L)'
;MAFLLLGLFGAIGVAAAALALSPQMAEKTINPSARSTTYTSLLTSSALSDIRKLASDLLVIRAQLRSLLSPASLPPGLMTQDDQVAMVLSQIMARWGVTDVLSLTEDQTLELWIVERLMRASPAEAGALAGYFSAPNAMLTMRDSLVAPIPA
;
A
#
# COMPACT_ATOMS: atom_id res chain seq x y z
N MET A 1 -77.53 45.65 -19.93
CA MET A 1 -77.46 45.14 -18.56
C MET A 1 -76.99 43.69 -18.65
N ALA A 2 -75.68 43.46 -18.51
CA ALA A 2 -75.01 42.19 -18.79
C ALA A 2 -74.77 41.39 -17.51
N PHE A 3 -74.97 40.08 -17.64
CA PHE A 3 -74.91 39.01 -16.65
C PHE A 3 -73.48 38.45 -16.44
N LEU A 4 -73.38 37.57 -15.43
CA LEU A 4 -72.36 36.53 -15.16
C LEU A 4 -71.35 36.91 -14.06
N LEU A 5 -71.59 36.62 -12.76
CA LEU A 5 -71.66 35.32 -12.06
C LEU A 5 -70.43 34.41 -12.26
N LEU A 6 -69.41 34.70 -11.44
CA LEU A 6 -68.65 33.80 -10.57
C LEU A 6 -68.67 32.30 -10.95
N GLY A 7 -67.65 31.86 -11.68
CA GLY A 7 -67.38 30.46 -12.02
C GLY A 7 -66.04 29.98 -11.48
N LEU A 8 -66.09 29.24 -10.37
CA LEU A 8 -65.40 27.97 -10.12
C LEU A 8 -64.00 27.78 -10.74
N PHE A 9 -62.94 28.21 -10.03
CA PHE A 9 -61.60 27.68 -10.23
C PHE A 9 -61.47 26.36 -9.47
N GLY A 10 -61.54 25.22 -10.18
CA GLY A 10 -61.51 23.90 -9.59
C GLY A 10 -60.79 22.86 -10.45
N ALA A 11 -59.72 22.30 -9.87
CA ALA A 11 -59.10 21.01 -10.17
C ALA A 11 -58.36 20.83 -11.51
N ILE A 12 -57.08 21.21 -11.53
CA ILE A 12 -56.06 20.44 -12.27
C ILE A 12 -55.28 19.62 -11.24
N GLY A 13 -55.68 18.36 -11.09
CA GLY A 13 -54.92 17.37 -10.35
C GLY A 13 -53.73 16.93 -11.19
N VAL A 14 -52.53 17.35 -10.80
CA VAL A 14 -51.30 16.71 -11.26
C VAL A 14 -50.89 15.72 -10.18
N ALA A 15 -51.06 14.43 -10.48
CA ALA A 15 -50.46 13.37 -9.70
C ALA A 15 -48.94 13.46 -9.89
N ALA A 16 -48.25 14.10 -8.95
CA ALA A 16 -46.82 13.94 -8.82
C ALA A 16 -46.59 12.55 -8.21
N ALA A 17 -46.24 11.58 -9.06
CA ALA A 17 -45.66 10.33 -8.60
C ALA A 17 -44.32 10.68 -7.94
N ALA A 18 -44.33 10.78 -6.60
CA ALA A 18 -43.11 10.74 -5.82
C ALA A 18 -42.54 9.32 -5.97
N LEU A 19 -41.71 9.12 -6.98
CA LEU A 19 -40.69 8.09 -6.89
C LEU A 19 -39.78 8.54 -5.76
N ALA A 20 -40.10 8.08 -4.55
CA ALA A 20 -39.15 8.02 -3.46
C ALA A 20 -38.03 7.07 -3.93
N LEU A 21 -37.06 7.63 -4.65
CA LEU A 21 -35.70 7.16 -4.58
C LEU A 21 -35.30 7.40 -3.13
N SER A 22 -35.68 6.45 -2.27
CA SER A 22 -35.00 6.25 -1.00
C SER A 22 -33.52 6.33 -1.34
N PRO A 23 -32.74 7.25 -0.75
CA PRO A 23 -31.33 6.98 -0.65
C PRO A 23 -31.31 5.69 0.17
N GLN A 24 -31.15 4.56 -0.51
CA GLN A 24 -30.41 3.49 0.09
C GLN A 24 -29.11 4.20 0.50
N MET A 25 -29.05 4.57 1.79
CA MET A 25 -27.90 4.23 2.58
C MET A 25 -27.66 2.78 2.20
N ALA A 26 -26.88 2.61 1.13
CA ALA A 26 -25.88 1.58 1.09
C ALA A 26 -25.12 1.86 2.38
N GLU A 27 -25.65 1.28 3.47
CA GLU A 27 -24.91 0.36 4.30
C GLU A 27 -23.77 -0.07 3.42
N LYS A 28 -22.67 0.66 3.59
CA LYS A 28 -21.42 0.41 2.91
C LYS A 28 -21.10 -0.95 3.48
N THR A 29 -21.67 -1.97 2.85
CA THR A 29 -21.26 -3.34 2.93
C THR A 29 -19.78 -3.13 2.73
N ILE A 30 -19.05 -3.30 3.83
CA ILE A 30 -17.63 -3.50 3.82
C ILE A 30 -17.55 -4.78 3.04
N ASN A 31 -17.63 -4.65 1.72
CA ASN A 31 -17.15 -5.56 0.76
C ASN A 31 -15.67 -5.25 0.90
N PRO A 32 -14.87 -6.05 1.62
CA PRO A 32 -13.51 -6.21 1.19
C PRO A 32 -13.63 -6.90 -0.17
N SER A 33 -14.04 -6.15 -1.19
CA SER A 33 -13.36 -6.23 -2.47
C SER A 33 -11.95 -5.75 -2.18
N ALA A 34 -11.21 -6.56 -1.42
CA ALA A 34 -9.82 -6.80 -1.64
C ALA A 34 -9.76 -7.00 -3.14
N ARG A 35 -9.37 -5.95 -3.85
CA ARG A 35 -8.65 -6.16 -5.10
C ARG A 35 -7.65 -7.22 -4.72
N SER A 36 -7.84 -8.43 -5.23
CA SER A 36 -6.79 -9.43 -5.27
C SER A 36 -5.73 -8.85 -6.18
N THR A 37 -4.98 -7.86 -5.69
CA THR A 37 -3.66 -7.57 -6.21
C THR A 37 -2.91 -8.86 -5.93
N THR A 38 -2.64 -9.59 -7.01
CA THR A 38 -1.92 -10.85 -6.95
C THR A 38 -0.58 -10.58 -6.27
N TYR A 39 -0.51 -10.92 -4.99
CA TYR A 39 0.71 -10.84 -4.22
C TYR A 39 1.72 -11.76 -4.89
N THR A 40 2.70 -11.14 -5.54
CA THR A 40 3.82 -11.84 -6.15
C THR A 40 4.96 -11.74 -5.15
N SER A 41 5.23 -12.86 -4.49
CA SER A 41 6.34 -12.96 -3.53
C SER A 41 7.66 -12.63 -4.23
N LEU A 42 8.52 -11.88 -3.54
CA LEU A 42 9.87 -11.59 -3.98
C LEU A 42 10.83 -12.76 -3.69
N LEU A 43 10.41 -13.69 -2.83
CA LEU A 43 11.21 -14.79 -2.34
C LEU A 43 10.92 -16.08 -3.10
N THR A 44 11.88 -17.01 -3.03
CA THR A 44 11.62 -18.40 -3.39
C THR A 44 10.74 -19.06 -2.32
N SER A 45 9.93 -20.05 -2.69
CA SER A 45 9.01 -20.70 -1.74
C SER A 45 9.73 -21.35 -0.55
N SER A 46 10.96 -21.85 -0.73
CA SER A 46 11.79 -22.39 0.35
C SER A 46 12.34 -21.31 1.28
N ALA A 47 12.71 -20.15 0.75
CA ALA A 47 13.33 -19.08 1.52
C ALA A 47 12.41 -18.51 2.61
N LEU A 48 11.10 -18.44 2.37
CA LEU A 48 10.16 -17.90 3.35
C LEU A 48 10.17 -18.70 4.67
N SER A 49 10.28 -20.04 4.60
CA SER A 49 10.35 -20.88 5.79
C SER A 49 11.63 -20.65 6.59
N ASP A 50 12.75 -20.45 5.90
CA ASP A 50 14.05 -20.21 6.55
C ASP A 50 14.12 -18.80 7.15
N ILE A 51 13.58 -17.80 6.45
CA ILE A 51 13.48 -16.43 6.93
C ILE A 51 12.60 -16.35 8.18
N ARG A 52 11.48 -17.08 8.24
CA ARG A 52 10.63 -17.11 9.45
C ARG A 52 11.38 -17.64 10.69
N LYS A 53 12.37 -18.53 10.51
CA LYS A 53 13.23 -19.01 11.61
C LYS A 53 14.31 -18.01 12.00
N LEU A 54 14.78 -17.21 11.05
CA LEU A 54 15.81 -16.18 11.25
C LEU A 54 15.23 -14.89 11.86
N ALA A 55 13.97 -14.60 11.52
CA ALA A 55 13.29 -13.39 11.93
C ALA A 55 13.11 -13.34 13.45
N SER A 56 13.41 -12.17 14.01
CA SER A 56 13.01 -11.84 15.38
C SER A 56 11.48 -11.63 15.45
N ASP A 57 10.98 -11.29 16.64
CA ASP A 57 9.55 -11.00 16.85
C ASP A 57 8.96 -10.07 15.75
N LEU A 58 7.89 -10.53 15.12
CA LEU A 58 7.22 -9.83 14.03
C LEU A 58 6.74 -8.42 14.43
N LEU A 59 6.38 -8.22 15.70
CA LEU A 59 5.99 -6.91 16.22
C LEU A 59 7.17 -5.93 16.18
N VAL A 60 8.37 -6.40 16.51
CA VAL A 60 9.59 -5.59 16.46
C VAL A 60 9.92 -5.22 15.03
N ILE A 61 9.83 -6.18 14.10
CA ILE A 61 10.05 -5.93 12.67
C ILE A 61 9.06 -4.89 12.13
N ARG A 62 7.76 -5.03 12.44
CA ARG A 62 6.75 -4.04 12.01
C ARG A 62 7.00 -2.66 12.60
N ALA A 63 7.42 -2.56 13.86
CA ALA A 63 7.76 -1.29 14.48
C ALA A 63 8.95 -0.61 13.79
N GLN A 64 10.00 -1.37 13.46
CA GLN A 64 11.17 -0.89 12.72
C GLN A 64 10.79 -0.41 11.31
N LEU A 65 10.05 -1.23 10.56
CA LEU A 65 9.57 -0.87 9.23
C LEU A 65 8.69 0.38 9.27
N ARG A 66 7.81 0.50 10.26
CA ARG A 66 6.98 1.70 10.45
C ARG A 66 7.83 2.93 10.73
N SER A 67 8.86 2.80 11.56
CA SER A 67 9.77 3.92 11.85
C SER A 67 10.51 4.38 10.59
N LEU A 68 10.98 3.43 9.77
CA LEU A 68 11.70 3.72 8.54
C LEU A 68 10.81 4.31 7.44
N LEU A 69 9.56 3.84 7.34
CA LEU A 69 8.60 4.28 6.32
C LEU A 69 7.75 5.48 6.74
N SER A 70 7.92 5.95 7.98
CA SER A 70 7.30 7.19 8.41
C SER A 70 7.94 8.35 7.65
N PRO A 71 7.16 9.29 7.11
CA PRO A 71 7.70 10.40 6.34
C PRO A 71 8.70 11.18 7.19
N ALA A 72 9.95 11.23 6.75
CA ALA A 72 10.97 12.01 7.40
C ALA A 72 10.74 13.51 7.12
N SER A 73 10.75 14.32 8.17
CA SER A 73 10.77 15.78 8.05
C SER A 73 12.17 16.27 7.69
N LEU A 74 12.70 15.83 6.55
CA LEU A 74 14.00 16.27 6.05
C LEU A 74 13.85 17.47 5.11
N PRO A 75 14.79 18.44 5.15
CA PRO A 75 14.82 19.52 4.17
C PRO A 75 14.94 18.96 2.74
N PRO A 76 14.23 19.54 1.76
CA PRO A 76 14.35 19.11 0.38
C PRO A 76 15.81 19.22 -0.10
N GLY A 77 16.35 18.13 -0.65
CA GLY A 77 17.71 18.06 -1.20
C GLY A 77 18.72 17.24 -0.39
N LEU A 78 18.39 16.78 0.81
CA LEU A 78 19.25 15.91 1.61
C LEU A 78 18.65 14.50 1.72
N MET A 79 18.84 13.69 0.68
CA MET A 79 18.37 12.31 0.67
C MET A 79 19.38 11.40 1.38
N THR A 80 18.97 10.82 2.50
CA THR A 80 19.78 9.87 3.28
C THR A 80 19.67 8.46 2.72
N GLN A 81 20.57 7.55 3.13
CA GLN A 81 20.44 6.13 2.80
C GLN A 81 19.10 5.55 3.27
N ASP A 82 18.64 5.96 4.47
CA ASP A 82 17.37 5.53 5.04
C ASP A 82 16.19 5.95 4.15
N ASP A 83 16.21 7.16 3.59
CA ASP A 83 15.18 7.63 2.65
C ASP A 83 15.17 6.82 1.36
N GLN A 84 16.35 6.45 0.84
CA GLN A 84 16.42 5.64 -0.37
C GLN A 84 15.88 4.22 -0.12
N VAL A 85 16.22 3.62 1.03
CA VAL A 85 15.65 2.32 1.43
C VAL A 85 14.15 2.43 1.62
N ALA A 86 13.66 3.47 2.33
CA ALA A 86 12.23 3.71 2.53
C ALA A 86 11.48 3.89 1.19
N MET A 87 12.10 4.55 0.20
CA MET A 87 11.53 4.70 -1.14
C MET A 87 11.40 3.35 -1.86
N VAL A 88 12.44 2.51 -1.82
CA VAL A 88 12.41 1.16 -2.42
C VAL A 88 11.30 0.31 -1.77
N LEU A 89 11.24 0.28 -0.44
CA LEU A 89 10.23 -0.48 0.29
C LEU A 89 8.81 0.04 0.00
N SER A 90 8.64 1.36 -0.11
CA SER A 90 7.36 1.98 -0.47
C SER A 90 6.91 1.60 -1.89
N GLN A 91 7.83 1.51 -2.85
CA GLN A 91 7.51 1.05 -4.21
C GLN A 91 7.07 -0.41 -4.25
N ILE A 92 7.70 -1.27 -3.44
CA ILE A 92 7.30 -2.67 -3.29
C ILE A 92 5.88 -2.75 -2.68
N MET A 93 5.63 -2.01 -1.60
CA MET A 93 4.30 -1.95 -0.98
C MET A 93 3.23 -1.45 -1.96
N ALA A 94 3.54 -0.39 -2.72
CA ALA A 94 2.65 0.15 -3.75
C ALA A 94 2.32 -0.89 -4.84
N ARG A 95 3.30 -1.71 -5.26
CA ARG A 95 3.09 -2.81 -6.20
C ARG A 95 2.15 -3.88 -5.65
N TRP A 96 2.18 -4.15 -4.35
CA TRP A 96 1.24 -5.05 -3.67
C TRP A 96 -0.12 -4.39 -3.39
N GLY A 97 -0.26 -3.09 -3.63
CA GLY A 97 -1.47 -2.33 -3.33
C GLY A 97 -1.63 -1.97 -1.85
N VAL A 98 -0.53 -1.99 -1.09
CA VAL A 98 -0.50 -1.71 0.34
C VAL A 98 0.07 -0.32 0.58
N THR A 99 -0.58 0.49 1.42
CA THR A 99 -0.14 1.86 1.74
C THR A 99 0.30 2.04 3.19
N ASP A 100 -0.01 1.07 4.06
CA ASP A 100 0.33 1.11 5.48
C ASP A 100 1.04 -0.18 5.89
N VAL A 101 2.18 -0.04 6.57
CA VAL A 101 2.98 -1.14 7.12
C VAL A 101 2.16 -2.03 8.03
N LEU A 102 1.22 -1.46 8.80
CA LEU A 102 0.38 -2.23 9.70
C LEU A 102 -0.61 -3.16 8.99
N SER A 103 -0.89 -2.89 7.71
CA SER A 103 -1.79 -3.70 6.89
C SER A 103 -1.08 -4.84 6.14
N LEU A 104 0.25 -4.95 6.27
CA LEU A 104 1.02 -6.03 5.66
C LEU A 104 0.72 -7.38 6.31
N THR A 105 0.62 -8.42 5.48
CA THR A 105 0.59 -9.80 5.98
C THR A 105 1.92 -10.16 6.65
N GLU A 106 1.96 -11.29 7.35
CA GLU A 106 3.20 -11.80 7.95
C GLU A 106 4.30 -11.98 6.89
N ASP A 107 3.96 -12.65 5.79
CA ASP A 107 4.89 -12.93 4.69
C ASP A 107 5.39 -11.64 4.04
N GLN A 108 4.51 -10.68 3.77
CA GLN A 108 4.89 -9.35 3.26
C GLN A 108 5.80 -8.60 4.23
N THR A 109 5.55 -8.70 5.54
CA THR A 109 6.38 -8.08 6.57
C THR A 109 7.79 -8.67 6.54
N LEU A 110 7.90 -10.00 6.48
CA LEU A 110 9.17 -10.71 6.40
C LEU A 110 9.93 -10.42 5.10
N GLU A 111 9.20 -10.29 3.99
CA GLU A 111 9.76 -9.90 2.70
C GLU A 111 10.35 -8.48 2.73
N LEU A 112 9.63 -7.50 3.25
CA LEU A 112 10.18 -6.15 3.37
C LEU A 112 11.38 -6.11 4.32
N TRP A 113 11.34 -6.88 5.39
CA TRP A 113 12.46 -6.97 6.33
C TRP A 113 13.73 -7.50 5.69
N ILE A 114 13.64 -8.59 4.91
CA ILE A 114 14.83 -9.15 4.26
C ILE A 114 15.32 -8.26 3.11
N VAL A 115 14.44 -7.53 2.44
CA VAL A 115 14.81 -6.49 1.47
C VAL A 115 15.58 -5.36 2.16
N GLU A 116 15.05 -4.82 3.25
CA GLU A 116 15.68 -3.76 4.04
C GLU A 116 17.10 -4.18 4.48
N ARG A 117 17.23 -5.40 5.02
CA ARG A 117 18.50 -5.96 5.43
C ARG A 117 19.48 -6.12 4.26
N LEU A 118 19.00 -6.58 3.10
CA LEU A 118 19.81 -6.67 1.89
C LEU A 118 20.34 -5.31 1.46
N MET A 119 19.50 -4.27 1.44
CA MET A 119 19.90 -2.93 0.98
C MET A 119 21.00 -2.31 1.85
N ARG A 120 21.09 -2.71 3.12
CA ARG A 120 22.12 -2.24 4.08
C ARG A 120 23.32 -3.17 4.22
N ALA A 121 23.25 -4.37 3.65
CA ALA A 121 24.26 -5.40 3.83
C ALA A 121 25.59 -5.05 3.16
N SER A 122 26.69 -5.51 3.77
CA SER A 122 28.01 -5.53 3.12
C SER A 122 27.97 -6.37 1.83
N PRO A 123 28.92 -6.20 0.87
CA PRO A 123 28.90 -6.97 -0.37
C PRO A 123 28.86 -8.49 -0.17
N ALA A 124 29.60 -9.00 0.82
CA ALA A 124 29.64 -10.43 1.14
C ALA A 124 28.29 -10.94 1.70
N GLU A 125 27.70 -10.20 2.65
CA GLU A 125 26.40 -10.52 3.22
C GLU A 125 25.27 -10.37 2.20
N ALA A 126 25.36 -9.38 1.31
CA ALA A 126 24.38 -9.15 0.27
C ALA A 126 24.32 -10.32 -0.72
N GLY A 127 25.47 -10.89 -1.08
CA GLY A 127 25.53 -12.11 -1.90
C GLY A 127 24.82 -13.28 -1.25
N ALA A 128 24.98 -13.47 0.06
CA ALA A 128 24.29 -14.51 0.81
C ALA A 128 22.76 -14.25 0.89
N LEU A 129 22.36 -13.02 1.20
CA LEU A 129 20.95 -12.62 1.30
C LEU A 129 20.22 -12.66 -0.05
N ALA A 130 20.90 -12.32 -1.14
CA ALA A 130 20.33 -12.33 -2.49
C ALA A 130 19.80 -13.72 -2.88
N GLY A 131 20.42 -14.80 -2.37
CA GLY A 131 20.00 -16.17 -2.63
C GLY A 131 18.59 -16.52 -2.16
N TYR A 132 17.98 -15.73 -1.25
CA TYR A 132 16.61 -15.94 -0.82
C TYR A 132 15.57 -15.45 -1.85
N PHE A 133 15.95 -14.54 -2.74
CA PHE A 133 15.05 -13.89 -3.69
C PHE A 133 14.91 -14.71 -4.98
N SER A 134 13.73 -14.62 -5.59
CA SER A 134 13.47 -15.23 -6.91
C SER A 134 14.25 -14.53 -8.04
N ALA A 135 14.69 -13.30 -7.83
CA ALA A 135 15.50 -12.52 -8.78
C ALA A 135 16.76 -11.96 -8.12
N PRO A 136 17.76 -12.81 -7.77
CA PRO A 136 18.92 -12.42 -6.95
C PRO A 136 19.74 -11.29 -7.58
N ASN A 137 20.01 -11.37 -8.89
CA ASN A 137 20.81 -10.37 -9.61
C ASN A 137 20.12 -8.99 -9.62
N ALA A 138 18.80 -8.95 -9.79
CA ALA A 138 18.05 -7.70 -9.79
C ALA A 138 18.12 -7.00 -8.42
N MET A 139 18.05 -7.78 -7.34
CA MET A 139 18.15 -7.28 -5.98
C MET A 139 19.56 -6.75 -5.65
N LEU A 140 20.61 -7.41 -6.14
CA LEU A 140 22.00 -6.93 -6.01
C LEU A 140 22.21 -5.62 -6.78
N THR A 141 21.76 -5.54 -8.03
CA THR A 141 21.83 -4.30 -8.83
C THR A 141 21.08 -3.15 -8.15
N MET A 142 19.92 -3.43 -7.55
CA MET A 142 19.16 -2.43 -6.80
C MET A 142 19.94 -1.93 -5.58
N ARG A 143 20.55 -2.82 -4.79
CA ARG A 143 21.42 -2.45 -3.67
C ARG A 143 22.59 -1.58 -4.15
N ASP A 144 23.29 -1.99 -5.21
CA ASP A 144 24.47 -1.27 -5.71
C ASP A 144 24.10 0.14 -6.21
N SER A 145 22.87 0.34 -6.68
CA SER A 145 22.35 1.64 -7.08
C SER A 145 22.15 2.61 -5.90
N LEU A 146 21.95 2.09 -4.68
CA LEU A 146 21.83 2.91 -3.45
C LEU A 146 23.19 3.38 -2.92
N VAL A 147 24.25 2.65 -3.25
CA VAL A 147 25.63 2.97 -2.82
C VAL A 147 26.27 4.01 -3.75
N ALA A 148 25.71 4.21 -4.95
CA ALA A 148 26.17 5.22 -5.88
C ALA A 148 25.97 6.64 -5.28
N PRO A 149 27.00 7.51 -5.30
CA PRO A 149 26.84 8.90 -4.88
C PRO A 149 25.75 9.56 -5.71
N ILE A 150 24.78 10.20 -5.05
CA ILE A 150 23.83 11.09 -5.72
C ILE A 150 24.66 12.27 -6.25
N PRO A 151 24.78 12.48 -7.57
CA PRO A 151 25.46 13.66 -8.08
C PRO A 151 24.72 14.90 -7.60
N ALA A 152 25.46 15.83 -7.00
CA ALA A 152 24.96 17.11 -6.52
C ALA A 152 24.50 18.03 -7.68
#